data_AF-A0A7V8YGJ5-F1
#
_entry.id   AF-A0A7V8YGJ5-F1
#
_cell.length_a   1.000
_cell.length_b   1.000
_cell.length_c   1.000
_cell.angle_alpha   90.00
_cell.angle_beta   90.00
_cell.angle_gamma   90.00
#
_symmetry.space_group_name_H-M   'P 1'
#
loop_
_entity.id
_entity.type
_entity.pdbx_description
1 polymer ?
#
loop_
_entity_poly.entity_id
_entity_poly.type
_entity_poly.pdbx_seq_one_letter_code
_entity_poly.pdbx_strand_id
1 'polypeptide(L)'
;LSAAELVAGGRLLRDLVERVRPAWLAVVGITAYRTGFAAPRAGVGPQVERLGETRVWVLPNPSGLNAHWQLPDMAVEFARLREAASV
;
A
#
# COMPACT_ATOMS: atom_id res chain seq x y z
N LEU A 1 5.40 2.47 -15.25
CA LEU A 1 5.76 1.14 -14.73
C LEU A 1 4.93 0.09 -15.44
N SER A 2 5.58 -0.87 -16.06
CA SER A 2 4.94 -2.06 -16.60
C SER A 2 4.45 -2.97 -15.46
N ALA A 3 3.55 -3.91 -15.77
CA ALA A 3 3.12 -4.91 -14.81
C ALA A 3 4.30 -5.76 -14.30
N ALA A 4 5.25 -6.10 -15.18
CA ALA A 4 6.44 -6.86 -14.81
C ALA A 4 7.33 -6.12 -13.79
N GLU A 5 7.52 -4.80 -13.97
CA GLU A 5 8.25 -3.96 -13.01
C GLU A 5 7.53 -3.87 -11.67
N LEU A 6 6.19 -3.79 -11.66
CA LEU A 6 5.40 -3.77 -10.42
C LEU A 6 5.51 -5.10 -9.66
N VAL A 7 5.44 -6.23 -10.36
CA VAL A 7 5.60 -7.56 -9.75
C VAL A 7 7.03 -7.74 -9.22
N ALA A 8 8.04 -7.30 -9.98
CA ALA A 8 9.43 -7.33 -9.53
C ALA A 8 9.66 -6.45 -8.29
N GLY A 9 9.15 -5.23 -8.29
CA GLY A 9 9.20 -4.31 -7.15
C GLY A 9 8.47 -4.86 -5.92
N GLY A 10 7.32 -5.53 -6.11
CA GLY A 10 6.58 -6.18 -5.04
C GLY A 10 7.38 -7.28 -4.34
N ARG A 11 8.12 -8.10 -5.09
CA ARG A 11 9.05 -9.10 -4.51
C ARG A 11 10.15 -8.44 -3.69
N LEU A 12 10.84 -7.45 -4.26
CA LEU A 12 11.92 -6.73 -3.57
C LEU A 12 11.44 -6.05 -2.29
N LEU A 13 10.22 -5.50 -2.31
CA LEU A 13 9.61 -4.85 -1.15
C LEU A 13 9.23 -5.87 -0.06
N ARG A 14 8.74 -7.06 -0.43
CA ARG A 14 8.51 -8.15 0.53
C ARG A 14 9.81 -8.56 1.23
N ASP A 15 10.87 -8.79 0.45
CA ASP A 15 12.18 -9.15 1.02
C ASP A 15 12.71 -8.06 1.95
N LEU A 16 12.50 -6.78 1.62
CA LEU A 16 12.89 -5.66 2.46
C LEU A 16 12.10 -5.64 3.78
N VAL A 17 10.79 -5.86 3.71
CA VAL A 17 9.90 -5.88 4.88
C VAL A 17 10.24 -7.04 5.80
N GLU A 18 10.53 -8.23 5.26
CA GLU A 18 10.96 -9.38 6.05
C GLU A 18 12.27 -9.11 6.81
N ARG A 19 13.20 -8.36 6.22
CA ARG A 19 14.46 -7.97 6.88
C ARG A 19 14.27 -6.88 7.92
N VAL A 20 13.54 -5.82 7.58
CA VAL A 20 13.43 -4.62 8.43
C VAL A 20 12.36 -4.77 9.51
N ARG A 21 11.35 -5.62 9.26
CA ARG A 21 10.21 -5.90 10.14
C ARG A 21 9.55 -4.62 10.71
N PRO A 22 9.13 -3.67 9.86
CA PRO A 22 8.41 -2.50 10.34
C PRO A 22 7.04 -2.90 10.90
N ALA A 23 6.50 -2.08 11.81
CA ALA A 23 5.15 -2.28 12.32
C ALA A 23 4.07 -2.15 11.23
N TRP A 24 4.33 -1.28 10.23
CA TRP A 24 3.45 -0.99 9.11
C TRP A 24 4.23 -0.84 7.80
N LEU A 25 3.66 -1.37 6.72
CA LEU A 25 3.98 -1.03 5.33
C LEU A 25 2.82 -0.23 4.75
N ALA A 26 3.08 0.99 4.28
CA ALA A 26 2.11 1.80 3.54
C ALA A 26 2.48 1.86 2.06
N VAL A 27 1.59 1.35 1.18
CA VAL A 27 1.78 1.37 -0.27
C VAL A 27 0.88 2.45 -0.89
N VAL A 28 1.49 3.45 -1.53
CA VAL A 28 0.78 4.59 -2.13
C VAL A 28 0.38 4.27 -3.57
N GLY A 29 -0.86 3.81 -3.75
CA GLY A 29 -1.46 3.51 -5.05
C GLY A 29 -2.04 2.09 -5.12
N ILE A 30 -3.37 2.01 -5.21
CA ILE A 30 -4.11 0.74 -5.24
C ILE A 30 -3.77 -0.12 -6.46
N THR A 31 -3.59 0.46 -7.64
CA THR A 31 -3.25 -0.30 -8.86
C THR A 31 -1.88 -0.96 -8.75
N ALA A 32 -0.87 -0.21 -8.28
CA ALA A 32 0.47 -0.72 -8.06
C ALA A 32 0.47 -1.86 -7.03
N TYR A 33 -0.29 -1.70 -5.94
CA TYR A 33 -0.44 -2.74 -4.93
C TYR A 33 -1.10 -4.01 -5.49
N ARG A 34 -2.26 -3.88 -6.14
CA ARG A 34 -3.01 -5.02 -6.71
C ARG A 34 -2.13 -5.85 -7.65
N THR A 35 -1.36 -5.18 -8.52
CA THR A 35 -0.45 -5.86 -9.45
C THR A 35 0.78 -6.42 -8.74
N GLY A 36 1.50 -5.60 -7.97
CA GLY A 36 2.77 -5.99 -7.36
C GLY A 36 2.64 -7.08 -6.29
N PHE A 37 1.50 -7.14 -5.61
CA PHE A 37 1.22 -8.10 -4.54
C PHE A 37 0.27 -9.22 -4.95
N ALA A 38 -0.16 -9.28 -6.23
CA ALA A 38 -1.13 -10.24 -6.73
C ALA A 38 -2.45 -10.26 -5.91
N ALA A 39 -2.92 -9.07 -5.52
CA ALA A 39 -4.06 -8.88 -4.62
C ALA A 39 -5.21 -8.14 -5.35
N PRO A 40 -5.86 -8.74 -6.38
CA PRO A 40 -6.75 -8.02 -7.30
C PRO A 40 -7.99 -7.38 -6.63
N ARG A 41 -8.39 -7.89 -5.46
CA ARG A 41 -9.55 -7.41 -4.69
C ARG A 41 -9.19 -6.41 -3.58
N ALA A 42 -7.92 -6.05 -3.43
CA ALA A 42 -7.48 -5.12 -2.40
C ALA A 42 -8.20 -3.77 -2.52
N GLY A 43 -8.58 -3.17 -1.39
CA GLY A 43 -9.16 -1.83 -1.29
C GLY A 43 -8.16 -0.83 -0.71
N VAL A 44 -8.50 0.46 -0.75
CA VAL A 44 -7.80 1.48 0.06
C VAL A 44 -8.08 1.22 1.54
N GLY A 45 -7.09 1.44 2.40
CA GLY A 45 -7.17 1.20 3.83
C GLY A 45 -6.29 0.05 4.32
N PRO A 46 -6.51 -0.41 5.58
CA PRO A 46 -5.78 -1.53 6.15
C PRO A 46 -6.15 -2.84 5.43
N GLN A 47 -5.16 -3.68 5.19
CA GLN A 47 -5.35 -4.99 4.59
C GLN A 47 -5.39 -6.08 5.68
N VAL A 48 -6.16 -7.14 5.42
CA VAL A 48 -6.19 -8.33 6.28
C VAL A 48 -4.88 -9.11 6.18
N GLU A 49 -4.34 -9.21 4.97
CA GLU A 49 -3.06 -9.86 4.72
C GLU A 49 -1.90 -9.05 5.30
N ARG A 50 -0.96 -9.77 5.93
CA ARG A 50 0.26 -9.23 6.51
C ARG A 50 1.48 -9.79 5.79
N LEU A 51 2.61 -9.11 5.95
CA LEU A 51 3.93 -9.62 5.56
C LEU A 51 4.68 -10.02 6.83
N GLY A 52 4.52 -11.27 7.24
CA GLY A 52 4.88 -11.71 8.60
C GLY A 52 4.08 -10.91 9.64
N GLU A 53 4.78 -10.26 10.56
CA GLU A 53 4.15 -9.38 11.58
C GLU A 53 3.86 -7.97 11.05
N THR A 54 4.39 -7.60 9.89
CA THR A 54 4.17 -6.27 9.31
C THR A 54 2.74 -6.15 8.78
N ARG A 55 2.00 -5.19 9.33
CA ARG A 55 0.66 -4.83 8.87
C ARG A 55 0.75 -4.03 7.58
N VAL A 56 -0.20 -4.19 6.67
CA VAL A 56 -0.19 -3.51 5.36
C VAL A 56 -1.35 -2.51 5.27
N TRP A 57 -1.05 -1.32 4.75
CA TRP A 57 -2.02 -0.28 4.44
C TRP A 57 -1.86 0.17 2.98
N VAL A 58 -2.96 0.27 2.25
CA VAL A 58 -2.96 0.80 0.88
C VAL A 58 -3.51 2.21 0.91
N LEU A 59 -2.71 3.17 0.49
CA LEU A 59 -3.09 4.58 0.44
C LEU A 59 -3.51 4.97 -0.99
N PRO A 60 -4.44 5.92 -1.14
CA PRO A 60 -4.78 6.46 -2.45
C PRO A 60 -3.57 7.21 -3.04
N ASN A 61 -3.46 7.23 -4.37
CA ASN A 61 -2.42 7.97 -5.08
C ASN A 61 -3.05 8.76 -6.24
N PRO A 62 -2.89 10.09 -6.30
CA PRO A 62 -3.39 10.93 -7.38
C PRO A 62 -2.44 10.81 -8.58
N SER A 63 -2.42 9.65 -9.22
CA SER A 63 -1.83 9.51 -10.56
C SER A 63 -2.92 9.69 -11.61
N GLY A 64 -2.59 10.34 -12.73
CA GLY A 64 -3.53 10.91 -13.72
C GLY A 64 -4.53 9.97 -14.41
N LEU A 65 -4.52 8.66 -14.10
CA LEU A 65 -5.55 7.71 -14.52
C LEU A 65 -6.67 7.48 -13.48
N ASN A 66 -6.49 7.92 -12.22
CA ASN A 66 -7.47 7.85 -11.15
C ASN A 66 -7.74 9.26 -10.57
N ALA A 67 -8.22 10.18 -11.41
CA ALA A 67 -8.49 11.58 -11.07
C ALA A 67 -9.60 11.80 -10.01
N HIS A 68 -10.12 10.74 -9.39
CA HIS A 68 -11.21 10.80 -8.42
C HIS A 68 -10.76 11.00 -6.97
N TRP A 69 -9.48 10.80 -6.64
CA TRP A 69 -8.98 11.03 -5.29
C TRP A 69 -8.49 12.46 -5.14
N GLN A 70 -9.21 13.26 -4.35
CA GLN A 70 -8.83 14.63 -4.05
C GLN A 70 -7.86 14.65 -2.85
N LEU A 71 -7.08 15.74 -2.73
CA LEU A 71 -6.17 15.95 -1.60
C LEU A 71 -6.83 15.73 -0.22
N PRO A 72 -8.09 16.18 0.04
CA PRO A 72 -8.76 15.93 1.31
C PRO A 72 -8.94 14.43 1.61
N ASP A 73 -9.30 13.63 0.62
CA ASP A 73 -9.52 12.20 0.80
C ASP A 73 -8.21 11.47 1.13
N MET A 74 -7.11 11.91 0.52
CA MET A 74 -5.78 11.42 0.88
C MET A 74 -5.44 11.79 2.32
N ALA A 75 -5.68 13.03 2.74
CA ALA A 75 -5.38 13.47 4.10
C ALA A 75 -6.12 12.63 5.15
N VAL A 76 -7.38 12.28 4.87
CA VAL A 76 -8.17 11.38 5.75
C VAL A 76 -7.50 10.01 5.88
N GLU A 77 -7.13 9.36 4.78
CA GLU A 77 -6.53 8.02 4.85
C GLU A 77 -5.13 8.03 5.50
N PHE A 78 -4.33 9.07 5.26
CA PHE A 78 -3.04 9.24 5.93
C PHE A 78 -3.22 9.50 7.43
N ALA A 79 -4.24 10.27 7.84
CA ALA A 79 -4.55 10.50 9.25
C ALA A 79 -4.98 9.19 9.94
N ARG A 80 -5.83 8.38 9.30
CA ARG A 80 -6.24 7.06 9.80
C ARG A 80 -5.06 6.12 9.99
N LEU A 81 -4.11 6.09 9.04
CA LEU A 81 -2.88 5.32 9.18
C LEU A 81 -2.03 5.85 10.36
N ARG A 82 -1.88 7.17 10.47
CA ARG A 82 -1.14 7.79 11.58
C ARG A 82 -1.71 7.37 12.93
N GLU A 83 -3.03 7.46 13.10
CA GLU A 83 -3.70 7.02 14.33
C GLU A 83 -3.44 5.55 14.63
N ALA A 84 -3.59 4.66 13.64
CA ALA A 84 -3.35 3.23 13.79
C ALA A 84 -1.88 2.84 14.06
N ALA A 85 -0.94 3.71 13.66
CA ALA A 85 0.49 3.54 13.91
C ALA A 85 0.97 4.19 15.21
N SER A 86 0.13 5.00 15.86
CA SER A 86 0.43 5.66 17.14
C SER A 86 0.11 4.81 18.37
N VAL A 87 -0.38 3.58 18.16
CA VAL A 87 -0.80 2.62 19.19
C VAL A 87 0.21 1.49 19.32
#